data_AF-A0AB39H9D4-F1
#
_entry.id   AF-A0AB39H9D4-F1
#
_cell.length_a   1.000
_cell.length_b   1.000
_cell.length_c   1.000
_cell.angle_alpha   90.00
_cell.angle_beta   90.00
_cell.angle_gamma   90.00
#
_symmetry.space_group_name_H-M   'P 1'
#
loop_
_entity.id
_entity.type
_entity.pdbx_description
1 polymer ?
#
loop_
_entity_poly.entity_id
_entity_poly.type
_entity_poly.pdbx_seq_one_letter_code
_entity_poly.pdbx_strand_id
1 'polypeptide(L)'
;MPSTSDAKDKKEARRIALILLVLIAVLAFCLYMVLPSLVEFNQQYFASGLGIKAAVIPAFITTLVVFILFALVAGDGLLGELQYLLSGFLAFFLPIWLLIAWVF
;
A
#
# COMPACT_ATOMS: atom_id res chain seq x y z
N MET A 1 -0.47 -13.68 44.14
CA MET A 1 -0.73 -12.23 44.08
C MET A 1 -0.04 -11.70 42.82
N PRO A 2 -0.76 -11.15 41.82
CA PRO A 2 -0.11 -10.50 40.69
C PRO A 2 0.75 -9.35 41.21
N SER A 3 2.01 -9.28 40.78
CA SER A 3 2.93 -8.24 41.21
C SER A 3 2.43 -6.89 40.69
N THR A 4 2.66 -5.81 41.42
CA THR A 4 2.21 -4.45 41.05
C THR A 4 2.77 -3.97 39.70
N SER A 5 3.80 -4.64 39.18
CA SER A 5 4.38 -4.42 37.84
C SER A 5 3.41 -4.86 36.72
N ASP A 6 2.78 -6.02 36.86
CA ASP A 6 1.92 -6.63 35.82
C ASP A 6 0.68 -5.76 35.49
N ALA A 7 0.10 -5.11 36.50
CA ALA A 7 -1.04 -4.22 36.33
C ALA A 7 -0.65 -2.89 35.64
N LYS A 8 0.59 -2.43 35.84
CA LYS A 8 1.12 -1.21 35.24
C LYS A 8 1.45 -1.43 33.76
N ASP A 9 2.10 -2.54 33.44
CA ASP A 9 2.44 -2.93 32.06
C ASP A 9 1.18 -3.11 31.21
N LYS A 10 0.12 -3.71 31.77
CA LYS A 10 -1.18 -3.85 31.09
C LYS A 10 -1.86 -2.50 30.81
N LYS A 11 -1.66 -1.49 31.66
CA LYS A 11 -2.22 -0.14 31.50
C LYS A 11 -1.46 0.65 30.43
N GLU A 12 -0.12 0.56 30.43
CA GLU A 12 0.72 1.18 29.39
C GLU A 12 0.46 0.54 28.02
N ALA A 13 0.36 -0.80 27.93
CA ALA A 13 0.01 -1.48 26.69
C ALA A 13 -1.35 -1.05 26.14
N ARG A 14 -2.38 -0.92 27.00
CA ARG A 14 -3.70 -0.38 26.58
C ARG A 14 -3.62 1.07 26.12
N ARG A 15 -2.80 1.89 26.78
CA ARG A 15 -2.61 3.30 26.41
C ARG A 15 -1.96 3.41 25.04
N ILE A 16 -0.92 2.61 24.78
CA ILE A 16 -0.27 2.53 23.46
C ILE A 16 -1.28 2.05 22.40
N ALA A 17 -2.05 1.00 22.70
CA ALA A 17 -3.08 0.50 21.78
C ALA A 17 -4.16 1.57 21.48
N LEU A 18 -4.60 2.32 22.48
CA LEU A 18 -5.54 3.43 22.31
C LEU A 18 -4.95 4.55 21.44
N ILE A 19 -3.70 4.94 21.70
CA ILE A 19 -3.00 5.95 20.88
C ILE A 19 -2.88 5.47 19.43
N LEU A 20 -2.50 4.20 19.22
CA LEU A 20 -2.41 3.61 17.89
C LEU A 20 -3.77 3.60 17.19
N LEU A 21 -4.83 3.24 17.91
CA LEU A 21 -6.20 3.22 17.38
C LEU A 21 -6.66 4.62 16.98
N VAL A 22 -6.40 5.63 17.82
CA VAL A 22 -6.69 7.04 17.50
C VAL A 22 -5.88 7.48 16.29
N LEU A 23 -4.60 7.11 16.21
CA LEU A 23 -3.75 7.44 15.06
C LEU A 23 -4.31 6.84 13.76
N ILE A 24 -4.71 5.56 13.78
CA ILE A 24 -5.33 4.89 12.63
C ILE A 24 -6.66 5.57 12.26
N ALA A 25 -7.48 5.96 13.24
CA ALA A 25 -8.74 6.65 12.99
C ALA A 25 -8.53 8.04 12.34
N VAL A 26 -7.53 8.80 12.79
CA VAL A 26 -7.15 10.07 12.17
C VAL A 26 -6.66 9.86 10.74
N LEU A 27 -5.83 8.84 10.50
CA LEU A 27 -5.36 8.46 9.17
C LEU A 27 -6.52 8.13 8.24
N ALA A 28 -7.47 7.31 8.71
CA ALA A 28 -8.67 6.96 7.95
C ALA A 28 -9.53 8.20 7.64
N PHE A 29 -9.67 9.13 8.58
CA PHE A 29 -10.39 10.38 8.36
C PHE A 29 -9.70 11.27 7.31
N CYS A 30 -8.38 11.41 7.38
CA CYS A 30 -7.61 12.14 6.36
C CYS A 30 -7.79 11.50 4.97
N LEU A 31 -7.70 10.17 4.87
CA LEU A 31 -7.94 9.46 3.61
C LEU A 31 -9.35 9.70 3.08
N TYR A 32 -10.35 9.69 3.96
CA TYR A 32 -11.73 9.99 3.59
C TYR A 32 -11.90 11.39 3.01
N MET A 33 -11.20 12.39 3.55
CA MET A 33 -11.24 13.75 3.00
C MET A 33 -10.57 13.88 1.63
N VAL A 34 -9.56 13.05 1.34
CA VAL A 34 -8.81 13.08 0.07
C VAL A 34 -9.50 12.27 -1.03
N LEU A 35 -10.40 11.35 -0.69
CA LEU A 35 -11.19 10.54 -1.64
C LEU A 35 -11.81 11.35 -2.80
N PRO A 36 -12.56 12.44 -2.58
CA PRO A 36 -13.18 13.19 -3.69
C PRO A 36 -12.14 13.72 -4.69
N SER A 37 -11.01 14.24 -4.21
CA SER A 37 -9.92 14.70 -5.08
C SER A 37 -9.27 13.57 -5.88
N LEU A 38 -9.19 12.36 -5.31
CA LEU A 38 -8.72 11.16 -6.03
C LEU A 38 -9.71 10.73 -7.11
N VAL A 39 -11.01 10.87 -6.88
CA VAL A 39 -12.05 10.55 -7.87
C VAL A 39 -11.98 11.52 -9.04
N GLU A 40 -11.87 12.82 -8.78
CA GLU A 40 -11.70 13.85 -9.83
C GLU A 40 -10.42 13.63 -10.64
N PHE A 41 -9.30 13.32 -9.98
CA PHE A 41 -8.05 12.98 -10.64
C PHE A 41 -8.19 11.74 -11.54
N ASN A 42 -8.86 10.69 -11.05
CA ASN A 42 -9.13 9.50 -11.86
C ASN A 42 -10.01 9.84 -13.07
N GLN A 43 -11.05 10.66 -12.89
CA GLN A 43 -11.92 11.08 -13.99
C GLN A 43 -11.18 11.91 -15.05
N GLN A 44 -10.25 12.76 -14.63
CA GLN A 44 -9.53 13.65 -15.52
C GLN A 44 -8.40 12.94 -16.29
N TYR A 45 -7.70 12.00 -15.67
CA TYR A 45 -6.48 11.43 -16.23
C TYR A 45 -6.61 9.96 -16.64
N PHE A 46 -7.59 9.24 -16.10
CA PHE A 46 -7.68 7.80 -16.28
C PHE A 46 -8.97 7.35 -16.97
N ALA A 47 -10.13 8.00 -16.78
CA ALA A 47 -11.47 7.54 -17.21
C ALA A 47 -11.71 7.10 -18.68
N SER A 48 -10.74 7.25 -19.59
CA SER A 48 -10.85 6.77 -20.97
C SER A 48 -9.83 5.68 -21.32
N GLY A 49 -9.08 5.14 -20.36
CA GLY A 49 -7.86 4.40 -20.65
C GLY A 49 -6.72 5.34 -20.97
N LEU A 50 -5.59 5.20 -20.28
CA LEU A 50 -4.34 5.86 -20.68
C LEU A 50 -3.82 5.31 -22.02
N GLY A 51 -4.32 4.16 -22.45
CA GLY A 51 -3.85 3.44 -23.62
C GLY A 51 -2.55 2.69 -23.38
N ILE A 52 -2.30 1.69 -24.21
CA ILE A 52 -1.24 0.68 -24.02
C ILE A 52 0.16 1.30 -23.84
N LYS A 53 0.48 2.37 -24.60
CA LYS A 53 1.81 3.01 -24.54
C LYS A 53 2.00 3.88 -23.30
N ALA A 54 1.03 4.74 -22.99
CA ALA A 54 1.18 5.68 -21.87
C ALA A 54 1.02 4.98 -20.50
N ALA A 55 0.33 3.84 -20.46
CA ALA A 55 0.16 3.03 -19.24
C ALA A 55 1.45 2.33 -18.77
N VAL A 56 2.46 2.15 -19.62
CA VAL A 56 3.68 1.38 -19.29
C VAL A 56 4.41 1.99 -18.09
N ILE A 57 4.67 3.30 -18.13
CA ILE A 57 5.42 4.02 -17.09
C ILE A 57 4.68 4.00 -15.74
N PRO A 58 3.41 4.42 -15.63
CA PRO A 58 2.70 4.37 -14.35
C PRO A 58 2.55 2.94 -13.83
N ALA A 59 2.26 1.95 -14.68
CA ALA A 59 2.17 0.55 -14.26
C ALA A 59 3.51 0.01 -13.72
N PHE A 60 4.62 0.38 -14.36
CA PHE A 60 5.96 0.00 -13.92
C PHE A 60 6.29 0.60 -12.55
N ILE A 61 6.03 1.90 -12.36
CA ILE A 61 6.25 2.59 -11.08
C ILE A 61 5.36 1.99 -9.98
N THR A 62 4.07 1.78 -10.24
CA THR A 62 3.15 1.17 -9.28
C THR A 62 3.62 -0.22 -8.87
N THR A 63 4.04 -1.05 -9.83
CA THR A 63 4.55 -2.40 -9.53
C THR A 63 5.84 -2.34 -8.72
N LEU A 64 6.75 -1.42 -9.02
CA LEU A 64 7.97 -1.21 -8.23
C LEU A 64 7.65 -0.82 -6.78
N VAL A 65 6.71 0.12 -6.57
CA VAL A 65 6.31 0.54 -5.22
C VAL A 65 5.74 -0.63 -4.43
N VAL A 66 4.87 -1.44 -5.03
CA VAL A 66 4.31 -2.65 -4.39
C VAL A 66 5.42 -3.62 -3.99
N PHE A 67 6.40 -3.84 -4.86
CA PHE A 67 7.52 -4.75 -4.57
C PHE A 67 8.46 -4.23 -3.50
N ILE A 68 8.72 -2.91 -3.47
CA ILE A 68 9.48 -2.28 -2.38
C ILE A 68 8.74 -2.47 -1.05
N LEU A 69 7.42 -2.25 -1.02
CA LEU A 69 6.61 -2.47 0.18
C LEU A 69 6.64 -3.93 0.63
N PHE A 70 6.51 -4.88 -0.28
CA PHE A 70 6.63 -6.30 0.05
C PHE A 70 8.00 -6.66 0.58
N ALA A 71 9.07 -6.13 0.01
CA ALA A 71 10.42 -6.37 0.49
C ALA A 71 10.66 -5.77 1.89
N LEU A 72 10.13 -4.57 2.14
CA LEU A 72 10.20 -3.94 3.47
C LEU A 72 9.44 -4.75 4.52
N VAL A 73 8.27 -5.30 4.16
CA VAL A 73 7.44 -6.12 5.06
C VAL A 73 8.02 -7.52 5.25
N ALA A 74 8.60 -8.12 4.21
CA ALA A 74 9.19 -9.45 4.25
C ALA A 74 10.51 -9.48 5.04
N GLY A 75 11.22 -8.34 5.16
CA GLY A 75 12.41 -8.20 6.01
C GLY A 75 13.70 -8.81 5.45
N ASP A 76 13.62 -9.70 4.45
CA ASP A 76 14.71 -10.21 3.63
C ASP A 76 14.12 -10.81 2.35
N GLY A 77 14.78 -10.66 1.19
CA GLY A 77 14.28 -11.23 -0.06
C GLY A 77 14.45 -10.41 -1.34
N LEU A 78 14.96 -9.17 -1.28
CA LEU A 78 15.09 -8.35 -2.51
C LEU A 78 16.19 -8.86 -3.47
N LEU A 79 17.30 -9.38 -2.94
CA LEU A 79 18.47 -9.78 -3.74
C LEU A 79 18.68 -11.30 -3.81
N GLY A 80 18.36 -12.06 -2.76
CA GLY A 80 18.55 -13.51 -2.73
C GLY A 80 17.60 -14.28 -3.67
N GLU A 81 16.42 -13.71 -3.94
CA GLU A 81 15.34 -14.34 -4.70
C GLU A 81 14.99 -13.59 -5.99
N LEU A 82 15.97 -12.95 -6.63
CA LEU A 82 15.74 -12.07 -7.80
C LEU A 82 14.94 -12.75 -8.94
N GLN A 83 15.10 -14.06 -9.13
CA GLN A 83 14.34 -14.84 -10.13
C GLN A 83 12.84 -14.96 -9.79
N TYR A 84 12.51 -15.10 -8.50
CA TYR A 84 11.13 -15.12 -8.00
C TYR A 84 10.55 -13.72 -7.98
N LEU A 85 11.37 -12.72 -7.63
CA LEU A 85 11.03 -11.31 -7.68
C LEU A 85 10.68 -10.88 -9.11
N LEU A 86 11.44 -11.32 -10.12
CA LEU A 86 11.20 -10.99 -11.53
C LEU A 86 9.92 -11.66 -12.08
N SER A 87 9.70 -12.92 -11.73
CA SER A 87 8.48 -13.64 -12.11
C SER A 87 7.24 -13.02 -11.46
N GLY A 88 7.34 -12.68 -10.17
CA GLY A 88 6.31 -11.93 -9.45
C GLY A 88 6.10 -10.55 -10.06
N PHE A 89 7.16 -9.85 -10.42
CA PHE A 89 7.08 -8.53 -11.03
C PHE A 89 6.21 -8.58 -12.29
N LEU A 90 6.46 -9.53 -13.21
CA LEU A 90 5.64 -9.68 -14.41
C LEU A 90 4.19 -10.09 -14.08
N ALA A 91 4.00 -10.94 -13.07
CA ALA A 91 2.67 -11.36 -12.61
C ALA A 91 1.83 -10.20 -12.06
N PHE A 92 2.44 -9.18 -11.45
CA PHE A 92 1.75 -7.96 -11.00
C PHE A 92 1.71 -6.88 -12.08
N PHE A 93 2.79 -6.72 -12.85
CA PHE A 93 2.91 -5.69 -13.87
C PHE A 93 1.88 -5.87 -14.98
N LEU A 94 1.71 -7.07 -15.53
CA LEU A 94 0.82 -7.28 -16.67
C LEU A 94 -0.66 -6.97 -16.35
N PRO A 95 -1.25 -7.47 -15.24
CA PRO A 95 -2.60 -7.07 -14.85
C PRO A 95 -2.73 -5.57 -14.58
N ILE A 96 -1.80 -4.98 -13.81
CA ILE A 96 -1.83 -3.54 -13.47
C ILE A 96 -1.74 -2.69 -14.73
N TRP A 97 -0.86 -3.06 -15.65
CA TRP A 97 -0.69 -2.38 -16.93
C TRP A 97 -1.95 -2.43 -17.78
N LEU A 98 -2.59 -3.60 -17.91
CA LEU A 98 -3.83 -3.75 -18.66
C LEU A 98 -5.00 -3.00 -18.00
N LEU A 99 -5.08 -3.00 -16.66
CA LEU A 99 -6.09 -2.26 -15.92
C LEU A 99 -5.96 -0.74 -16.17
N ILE A 100 -4.75 -0.20 -16.06
CA ILE A 100 -4.48 1.23 -16.31
C ILE A 100 -4.66 1.58 -17.81
N ALA A 101 -4.35 0.63 -18.70
CA ALA A 101 -4.49 0.86 -20.12
C ALA A 101 -5.96 0.91 -20.58
N TRP A 102 -6.82 0.05 -20.04
CA TRP A 102 -8.16 -0.25 -20.60
C TRP A 102 -9.34 -0.17 -19.63
N VAL A 103 -9.16 -0.46 -18.33
CA VAL A 103 -10.28 -0.57 -17.38
C VAL A 103 -10.54 0.72 -16.62
N PHE A 104 -9.49 1.51 -16.39
CA PHE A 104 -9.63 2.89 -15.98
C PHE A 104 -9.71 3.77 -17.21
#